data_AF-A0A7D3X8A2-F1
#
_entry.id   AF-A0A7D3X8A2-F1
#
_cell.length_a   1.000
_cell.length_b   1.000
_cell.length_c   1.000
_cell.angle_alpha   90.00
_cell.angle_beta   90.00
_cell.angle_gamma   90.00
#
_symmetry.space_group_name_H-M   'P 1'
#
loop_
_entity.id
_entity.type
_entity.pdbx_description
1 polymer ?
#
loop_
_entity_poly.entity_id
_entity_poly.type
_entity_poly.pdbx_seq_one_letter_code
_entity_poly.pdbx_strand_id
1 'polypeptide(L)'
;MKLSSYFVPLALALLASGTATAQSSQPPEQRSPIIVVGKLHPSPDVIVRTVFIGDLDLKSAAGEAEMEKRVEGAIDNMCSIPSPLPLYGPLMEKPCRDEAWASARPQMDSVVRKAKGES
;
A
#
# COMPACT_ATOMS: atom_id res chain seq x y z
N MET A 1 28.66 -7.63 -76.58
CA MET A 1 28.06 -8.17 -75.32
C MET A 1 28.99 -7.74 -74.19
N LYS A 2 28.62 -7.06 -73.11
CA LYS A 2 27.35 -6.73 -72.43
C LYS A 2 27.65 -5.48 -71.58
N LEU A 3 26.76 -4.48 -71.59
CA LEU A 3 26.71 -3.38 -70.62
C LEU A 3 26.26 -3.90 -69.26
N SER A 4 26.75 -3.37 -68.15
CA SER A 4 26.02 -3.46 -66.89
C SER A 4 26.23 -2.23 -66.03
N SER A 5 25.20 -1.39 -66.07
CA SER A 5 25.02 -0.13 -65.35
C SER A 5 24.95 -0.31 -63.85
N TYR A 6 25.44 0.72 -63.16
CA TYR A 6 25.19 1.04 -61.76
C TYR A 6 23.72 1.43 -61.55
N PHE A 7 23.09 0.92 -60.50
CA PHE A 7 21.91 1.54 -59.87
C PHE A 7 21.97 1.31 -58.35
N VAL A 8 21.91 2.43 -57.62
CA VAL A 8 21.74 2.64 -56.17
C VAL A 8 20.59 3.67 -56.09
N PRO A 9 19.81 3.85 -55.01
CA PRO A 9 19.32 3.00 -53.91
C PRO A 9 17.76 3.04 -53.81
N LEU A 10 17.13 2.36 -52.84
CA LEU A 10 15.89 2.85 -52.23
C LEU A 10 15.74 2.37 -50.78
N ALA A 11 15.73 3.32 -49.84
CA ALA A 11 15.48 3.10 -48.43
C ALA A 11 13.98 2.86 -48.18
N LEU A 12 13.64 1.87 -47.34
CA LEU A 12 12.30 1.67 -46.80
C LEU A 12 12.36 1.75 -45.27
N ALA A 13 11.72 2.79 -44.71
CA ALA A 13 11.54 3.00 -43.27
C ALA A 13 10.31 2.22 -42.78
N LEU A 14 10.44 1.45 -41.68
CA LEU A 14 9.31 0.75 -41.05
C LEU A 14 9.34 0.92 -39.51
N LEU A 15 8.46 1.80 -39.05
CA LEU A 15 7.61 1.76 -37.83
C LEU A 15 8.26 1.25 -36.53
N ALA A 16 8.86 2.18 -35.77
CA ALA A 16 9.11 1.97 -34.34
C ALA A 16 7.78 2.00 -33.57
N SER A 17 7.40 0.86 -32.99
CA SER A 17 6.22 0.72 -32.13
C SER A 17 6.48 1.43 -30.80
N GLY A 18 5.83 2.57 -30.58
CA GLY A 18 5.87 3.27 -29.30
C GLY A 18 5.06 2.51 -28.25
N THR A 19 5.73 1.85 -27.31
CA THR A 19 5.07 1.32 -26.11
C THR A 19 4.78 2.47 -25.16
N ALA A 20 3.55 3.00 -25.22
CA ALA A 20 3.04 3.93 -24.24
C ALA A 20 2.97 3.24 -22.87
N THR A 21 3.88 3.58 -21.96
CA THR A 21 3.76 3.22 -20.55
C THR A 21 2.55 3.95 -19.97
N ALA A 22 1.45 3.24 -19.74
CA ALA A 22 0.31 3.76 -19.00
C ALA A 22 0.75 4.00 -17.55
N GLN A 23 1.14 5.23 -17.25
CA GLN A 23 1.48 5.64 -15.90
C GLN A 23 0.16 5.83 -15.14
N SER A 24 -0.25 4.78 -14.42
CA SER A 24 -1.46 4.80 -13.59
C SER A 24 -1.39 5.97 -12.61
N SER A 25 -2.11 7.03 -12.95
CA SER A 25 -2.28 8.20 -12.11
C SER A 25 -3.43 7.86 -11.17
N GLN A 26 -3.14 7.10 -10.11
CA GLN A 26 -4.15 6.87 -9.07
C GLN A 26 -4.59 8.23 -8.49
N PRO A 27 -5.91 8.47 -8.37
CA PRO A 27 -6.45 9.72 -7.82
C PRO A 27 -5.80 10.03 -6.48
N PRO A 28 -5.50 11.32 -6.18
CA PRO A 28 -4.85 11.73 -4.94
C PRO A 28 -5.63 11.31 -3.69
N GLU A 29 -6.94 11.06 -3.80
CA GLU A 29 -7.81 10.60 -2.73
C GLU A 29 -7.48 9.19 -2.22
N GLN A 30 -6.85 8.35 -3.04
CA GLN A 30 -6.45 6.98 -2.66
C GLN A 30 -5.11 6.96 -1.88
N ARG A 31 -4.54 8.12 -1.58
CA ARG A 31 -3.21 8.27 -0.96
C ARG A 31 -3.22 8.60 0.52
N SER A 32 -4.40 8.73 1.14
CA SER A 32 -4.48 8.96 2.58
C SER A 32 -3.92 7.75 3.34
N PRO A 33 -2.88 7.91 4.17
CA PRO A 33 -2.35 6.80 4.95
C PRO A 33 -3.35 6.40 6.03
N ILE A 34 -3.26 5.15 6.50
CA ILE A 34 -3.99 4.68 7.68
C ILE A 34 -3.15 5.02 8.92
N ILE A 35 -3.76 5.69 9.89
CA ILE A 35 -3.11 6.04 11.15
C ILE A 35 -3.57 5.06 12.22
N VAL A 36 -2.68 4.16 12.63
CA VAL A 36 -2.93 3.22 13.73
C VAL A 36 -2.49 3.87 15.03
N VAL A 37 -3.39 3.90 16.02
CA VAL A 37 -3.14 4.46 17.35
C VAL A 37 -3.38 3.37 18.37
N GLY A 38 -2.41 3.15 19.26
CA GLY A 38 -2.53 2.25 20.41
C GLY A 38 -1.97 2.89 21.67
N LYS A 39 -2.43 2.46 22.84
CA LYS A 39 -1.84 2.86 24.11
C LYS A 39 -0.67 1.96 24.48
N LEU A 40 0.41 2.56 24.98
CA LEU A 40 1.54 1.82 25.52
C LEU A 40 1.26 1.48 26.98
N HIS A 41 0.53 0.40 27.26
CA HIS A 41 0.30 0.03 28.64
C HIS A 41 1.58 -0.44 29.37
N PRO A 42 1.73 -0.15 30.67
CA PRO A 42 0.81 0.60 31.55
C PRO A 42 1.00 2.13 31.51
N SER A 43 1.84 2.66 30.61
CA SER A 43 2.02 4.10 30.42
C SER A 43 0.76 4.78 29.86
N PRO A 44 0.49 6.06 30.17
CA PRO A 44 -0.50 6.86 29.45
C PRO A 44 -0.06 7.24 28.02
N ASP A 45 1.17 6.90 27.63
CA ASP A 45 1.71 7.23 26.31
C ASP A 45 0.94 6.55 25.18
N VAL A 46 0.86 7.23 24.04
CA VAL A 46 0.28 6.70 22.80
C VAL A 46 1.39 6.37 21.81
N ILE A 47 1.25 5.22 21.15
CA ILE A 47 2.07 4.86 20.01
C ILE A 47 1.24 5.11 18.75
N VAL A 48 1.86 5.79 17.79
CA VAL A 48 1.27 6.05 16.48
C VAL A 48 2.11 5.34 15.41
N ARG A 49 1.42 4.68 14.49
CA ARG A 49 2.00 4.09 13.28
C ARG A 49 1.25 4.59 12.05
N THR A 50 1.99 5.05 11.07
CA THR A 50 1.45 5.49 9.77
C THR A 50 1.68 4.38 8.76
N VAL A 51 0.61 3.86 8.17
CA VAL A 51 0.66 2.80 7.17
C VAL A 51 0.39 3.41 5.80
N PHE A 52 1.40 3.33 4.93
CA PHE A 52 1.29 3.79 3.55
C PHE A 52 0.54 2.76 2.69
N ILE A 53 -0.51 3.24 2.02
CA ILE A 53 -1.40 2.45 1.15
C ILE A 53 -1.56 3.06 -0.25
N GLY A 54 -0.86 4.15 -0.54
CA GLY A 54 -1.04 4.91 -1.78
C GLY A 54 -0.55 4.22 -3.04
N ASP A 55 0.16 3.08 -2.89
CA ASP A 55 0.61 2.18 -3.96
C ASP A 55 -0.35 1.01 -4.20
N LEU A 56 -1.41 0.87 -3.39
CA LEU A 56 -2.34 -0.26 -3.47
C LEU A 56 -3.54 0.05 -4.36
N ASP A 57 -3.95 -0.93 -5.17
CA ASP A 57 -5.23 -0.89 -5.87
C ASP A 57 -6.36 -1.40 -4.97
N LEU A 58 -6.91 -0.49 -4.17
CA LEU A 58 -8.00 -0.75 -3.22
C LEU A 58 -9.36 -1.01 -3.88
N LYS A 59 -9.45 -0.97 -5.22
CA LYS A 59 -10.62 -1.46 -5.96
C LYS A 59 -10.60 -2.98 -6.11
N SER A 60 -9.44 -3.60 -5.94
CA SER A 60 -9.24 -5.03 -6.07
C SER A 60 -9.21 -5.71 -4.70
N ALA A 61 -9.71 -6.95 -4.63
CA ALA A 61 -9.62 -7.77 -3.42
C ALA A 61 -8.17 -8.01 -2.98
N ALA A 62 -7.23 -8.08 -3.94
CA ALA A 62 -5.81 -8.24 -3.65
C ALA A 62 -5.22 -6.99 -2.97
N GLY A 63 -5.60 -5.79 -3.41
CA GLY A 63 -5.17 -4.55 -2.78
C GLY A 63 -5.78 -4.34 -1.40
N GLU A 64 -7.04 -4.72 -1.19
CA GLU A 64 -7.67 -4.73 0.13
C GLU A 64 -6.96 -5.69 1.10
N ALA A 65 -6.66 -6.91 0.66
CA ALA A 65 -5.93 -7.89 1.48
C ALA A 65 -4.50 -7.43 1.81
N GLU A 66 -3.78 -6.84 0.86
CA GLU A 66 -2.44 -6.29 1.11
C GLU A 66 -2.49 -5.09 2.07
N MET A 67 -3.53 -4.25 1.99
CA MET A 67 -3.76 -3.18 2.96
C MET A 67 -3.95 -3.76 4.37
N GLU A 68 -4.85 -4.73 4.54
CA GLU A 68 -5.10 -5.37 5.83
C GLU A 68 -3.83 -5.99 6.41
N LYS A 69 -3.05 -6.70 5.58
CA LYS A 69 -1.76 -7.28 5.97
C LYS A 69 -0.75 -6.22 6.43
N ARG A 70 -0.66 -5.07 5.75
CA ARG A 70 0.24 -3.98 6.16
C ARG A 70 -0.19 -3.35 7.48
N VAL A 71 -1.50 -3.21 7.69
CA VAL A 71 -2.05 -2.72 8.96
C VAL A 71 -1.77 -3.73 10.07
N GLU A 72 -2.01 -5.02 9.84
CA GLU A 72 -1.69 -6.08 10.80
C GLU A 72 -0.21 -6.08 11.18
N GLY A 73 0.69 -6.01 10.20
CA GLY A 73 2.13 -5.94 10.47
C GLY A 73 2.55 -4.70 11.28
N ALA A 74 1.87 -3.56 11.07
CA ALA A 74 2.10 -2.37 11.88
C ALA A 74 1.59 -2.53 13.33
N ILE A 75 0.44 -3.19 13.50
CA ILE A 75 -0.14 -3.53 14.81
C ILE A 75 0.77 -4.51 15.55
N ASP A 76 1.22 -5.56 14.89
CA ASP A 76 2.09 -6.57 15.50
C ASP A 76 3.43 -5.95 15.92
N ASN A 77 4.03 -5.09 15.08
CA ASN A 77 5.24 -4.36 15.45
C ASN A 77 5.03 -3.44 16.66
N MET A 78 3.86 -2.81 16.76
CA MET A 78 3.51 -1.92 17.87
C MET A 78 3.23 -2.69 19.16
N CYS A 79 2.55 -3.83 19.09
CA CYS A 79 2.10 -4.58 20.27
C CYS A 79 3.09 -5.66 20.73
N SER A 80 4.09 -5.99 19.92
CA SER A 80 5.20 -6.91 20.30
C SER A 80 6.34 -6.21 21.03
N ILE A 81 6.17 -4.96 21.46
CA ILE A 81 7.19 -4.24 22.22
C ILE A 81 7.42 -4.98 23.55
N PRO A 82 8.65 -5.44 23.84
CA PRO A 82 8.91 -6.24 25.02
C PRO A 82 8.63 -5.40 26.28
N SER A 83 7.79 -5.95 27.16
CA SER A 83 7.60 -5.39 28.50
C SER A 83 8.84 -5.68 29.35
N PRO A 84 9.32 -4.71 30.17
CA PRO A 84 10.36 -4.99 31.17
C PRO A 84 9.91 -6.01 32.22
N LEU A 85 8.61 -6.31 32.29
CA LEU A 85 8.03 -7.33 33.16
C LEU A 85 7.59 -8.56 32.31
N PRO A 86 8.33 -9.69 32.37
CA PRO A 86 8.12 -10.82 31.44
C PRO A 86 6.75 -11.48 31.54
N LEU A 87 6.10 -11.43 32.72
CA LEU A 87 4.75 -11.97 32.92
C LEU A 87 3.65 -11.08 32.31
N TYR A 88 3.95 -9.81 32.03
CA TYR A 88 2.94 -8.87 31.54
C TYR A 88 2.85 -8.81 30.01
N GLY A 89 3.90 -9.20 29.28
CA GLY A 89 3.91 -9.13 27.81
C GLY A 89 2.67 -9.75 27.16
N PRO A 90 2.39 -11.06 27.39
CA PRO A 90 1.22 -11.72 26.81
C PRO A 90 -0.13 -11.16 27.30
N LEU A 91 -0.17 -10.60 28.50
CA LEU A 91 -1.39 -10.01 29.07
C LEU A 91 -1.73 -8.65 28.43
N MET A 92 -0.72 -7.90 27.99
CA MET A 92 -0.91 -6.58 27.39
C MET A 92 -1.01 -6.62 25.85
N GLU A 93 -0.55 -7.70 25.23
CA GLU A 93 -0.59 -7.85 23.77
C GLU A 93 -2.03 -7.81 23.23
N LYS A 94 -2.93 -8.61 23.80
CA LYS A 94 -4.33 -8.65 23.33
C LYS A 94 -5.05 -7.29 23.45
N PRO A 95 -5.05 -6.61 24.62
CA PRO A 95 -5.62 -5.27 24.73
C PRO A 95 -5.03 -4.27 23.75
N CYS A 96 -3.70 -4.31 23.54
CA CYS A 96 -3.03 -3.47 22.55
C CYS A 96 -3.56 -3.73 21.14
N ARG A 97 -3.64 -5.00 20.71
CA ARG A 97 -4.15 -5.36 19.37
C ARG A 97 -5.61 -4.94 19.20
N ASP A 98 -6.45 -5.16 20.20
CA ASP A 98 -7.87 -4.83 20.15
C ASP A 98 -8.08 -3.30 19.99
N GLU A 99 -7.37 -2.48 20.77
CA GLU A 99 -7.41 -1.01 20.64
C GLU A 99 -6.85 -0.53 19.29
N ALA A 100 -5.73 -1.10 18.85
CA ALA A 100 -5.09 -0.74 17.59
C ALA A 100 -6.01 -1.03 16.39
N TRP A 101 -6.64 -2.20 16.36
CA TRP A 101 -7.64 -2.54 15.33
C TRP A 101 -8.86 -1.64 15.39
N ALA A 102 -9.34 -1.29 16.59
CA ALA A 102 -10.45 -0.37 16.75
C ALA A 102 -10.13 1.03 16.17
N SER A 103 -8.88 1.48 16.24
CA SER A 103 -8.45 2.73 15.60
C SER A 103 -8.35 2.64 14.08
N ALA A 104 -7.91 1.50 13.54
CA ALA A 104 -7.58 1.33 12.13
C ALA A 104 -8.80 1.01 11.25
N ARG A 105 -9.70 0.13 11.71
CA ARG A 105 -10.81 -0.39 10.89
C ARG A 105 -11.72 0.69 10.28
N PRO A 106 -12.18 1.71 11.02
CA PRO A 106 -13.02 2.75 10.42
C PRO A 106 -12.33 3.53 9.29
N GLN A 107 -11.00 3.69 9.38
CA GLN A 107 -10.22 4.33 8.33
C GLN A 107 -10.07 3.42 7.11
N MET A 108 -9.79 2.14 7.34
CA MET A 108 -9.71 1.12 6.28
C MET A 108 -11.02 1.04 5.49
N ASP A 109 -12.16 0.95 6.19
CA ASP A 109 -13.48 0.91 5.57
C ASP A 109 -13.74 2.19 4.76
N SER A 110 -13.37 3.35 5.31
CA SER A 110 -13.52 4.64 4.66
C SER A 110 -12.70 4.74 3.36
N VAL A 111 -11.43 4.31 3.37
CA VAL A 111 -10.58 4.39 2.16
C VAL A 111 -11.01 3.38 1.09
N VAL A 112 -11.48 2.19 1.47
CA VAL A 112 -12.01 1.19 0.51
C VAL A 112 -13.30 1.70 -0.13
N ARG A 113 -14.22 2.24 0.66
CA ARG A 113 -15.49 2.82 0.20
C ARG A 113 -15.24 3.95 -0.80
N LYS A 114 -14.33 4.87 -0.46
CA LYS A 114 -13.89 5.95 -1.36
C LYS A 114 -13.24 5.42 -2.64
N ALA A 115 -12.34 4.44 -2.54
CA ALA A 115 -11.69 3.86 -3.71
C ALA A 115 -12.71 3.22 -4.67
N LYS A 116 -13.81 2.67 -4.15
CA LYS A 116 -14.92 2.09 -4.92
C LYS A 116 -15.92 3.12 -5.45
N GLY A 117 -15.80 4.40 -5.08
CA GLY A 117 -16.71 5.46 -5.49
C GLY A 117 -18.01 5.51 -4.68
N GLU A 118 -18.01 4.90 -3.50
CA GLU A 118 -19.11 4.93 -2.54
C GLU A 118 -18.86 6.09 -1.56
N SER A 119 -19.84 6.97 -1.35
CA SER A 119 -19.73 8.14 -0.44
C SER A 119 -20.92 8.21 0.50
#